data_AF-A0ABD0JRS7-F1
#
_entry.id   AF-A0ABD0JRS7-F1
#
_cell.length_a   1.000
_cell.length_b   1.000
_cell.length_c   1.000
_cell.angle_alpha   90.00
_cell.angle_beta   90.00
_cell.angle_gamma   90.00
#
_symmetry.space_group_name_H-M   'P 1'
#
loop_
_entity.id
_entity.type
_entity.pdbx_description
1 polymer ?
#
loop_
_entity_poly.entity_id
_entity_poly.type
_entity_poly.pdbx_seq_one_letter_code
_entity_poly.pdbx_strand_id
1 'polypeptide(L)'
;MPRLRRYLLAVTVACTLSYILITWIRFWEAPVKKKLNGADTGRFMASDIVFQSLSNKPYVPRERTDRDEDSKRRFPDGKMRKSLVKAQNFPDQDALGSNNSTVTNLGNLVKMSQQKYLIYVCDSVRSCGGWGDRQRGLVSTFVLANVTNRTFGIVMTKPCNLTTFYVPNEVNWVIPPRDLVNKSSVRIDDMDSRSQITGKLSKIDFNSNYSADVVYIRTNGEFILGLKRNKLYANKLPAWSSKSLSETFRRGWRIMMKPSEHLQEHLDNFMTSIPRPLVCAHVRMGRSSTIKMDSEVRGNISDLPVLWEFLDRYVKNGSHIFLATDSNEVRNLTRARFQTRLHDTGGRIMHVDKQAFLPRACEGFESALLDQLILTKCDVLVTSKSIFSQRAAYLRGSSENLFRFVSGKISKIQIG
;
A
#
# COMPACT_ATOMS: atom_id res chain seq x y z
N MET A 1 -22.34 22.67 -51.80
CA MET A 1 -20.94 22.24 -51.56
C MET A 1 -20.63 21.52 -50.22
N PRO A 2 -21.37 21.62 -49.10
CA PRO A 2 -20.94 20.98 -47.83
C PRO A 2 -21.09 19.45 -47.78
N ARG A 3 -21.91 18.85 -48.65
CA ARG A 3 -22.08 17.38 -48.72
C ARG A 3 -20.89 16.65 -49.36
N LEU A 4 -20.19 17.29 -50.31
CA LEU A 4 -19.05 16.68 -50.99
C LEU A 4 -17.82 16.55 -50.07
N ARG A 5 -17.60 17.53 -49.18
CA ARG A 5 -16.51 17.49 -48.19
C ARG A 5 -16.68 16.38 -47.15
N ARG A 6 -17.92 16.06 -46.75
CA ARG A 6 -18.17 14.96 -45.79
C ARG A 6 -17.94 13.59 -46.43
N TYR A 7 -18.27 13.42 -47.71
CA TYR A 7 -17.99 12.19 -48.44
C TYR A 7 -16.48 11.97 -48.66
N LEU A 8 -15.74 13.00 -49.05
CA LEU A 8 -14.28 12.91 -49.22
C LEU A 8 -13.59 12.54 -47.90
N LEU A 9 -13.98 13.15 -46.78
CA LEU A 9 -13.38 12.83 -45.47
C LEU A 9 -13.66 11.38 -45.04
N ALA A 10 -14.88 10.88 -45.27
CA ALA A 10 -15.23 9.50 -44.94
C ALA A 10 -14.43 8.47 -45.78
N VAL A 11 -14.22 8.76 -47.07
CA VAL A 11 -13.42 7.90 -47.96
C VAL A 11 -11.95 7.90 -47.55
N THR A 12 -11.37 9.05 -47.19
CA THR A 12 -9.97 9.13 -46.74
C THR A 12 -9.74 8.35 -45.45
N VAL A 13 -10.68 8.40 -44.49
CA VAL A 13 -10.62 7.64 -43.23
C VAL A 13 -10.75 6.13 -43.49
N ALA A 14 -11.64 5.71 -44.39
CA ALA A 14 -11.80 4.30 -44.74
C ALA A 14 -10.54 3.71 -45.43
N CYS A 15 -9.90 4.48 -46.31
CA CYS A 15 -8.66 4.05 -46.97
C CYS A 15 -7.47 3.95 -46.00
N THR A 16 -7.34 4.89 -45.05
CA THR A 16 -6.26 4.84 -44.05
C THR A 16 -6.42 3.68 -43.08
N LEU A 17 -7.65 3.38 -42.64
CA LEU A 17 -7.92 2.23 -41.78
C LEU A 17 -7.65 0.90 -42.50
N SER A 18 -7.99 0.81 -43.79
CA SER A 18 -7.72 -0.39 -44.61
C SER A 18 -6.22 -0.63 -44.80
N TYR A 19 -5.43 0.43 -45.00
CA TYR A 19 -3.98 0.32 -45.14
C TYR A 19 -3.31 -0.15 -43.84
N ILE A 20 -3.74 0.37 -42.68
CA ILE A 20 -3.24 -0.05 -41.37
C ILE A 20 -3.53 -1.54 -41.10
N LEU A 21 -4.75 -2.00 -41.44
CA LEU A 21 -5.14 -3.40 -41.26
C LEU A 21 -4.31 -4.36 -42.11
N ILE A 22 -4.02 -4.00 -43.37
CA ILE A 22 -3.18 -4.80 -44.26
C ILE A 22 -1.72 -4.86 -43.78
N THR A 23 -1.18 -3.75 -43.26
CA THR A 23 0.18 -3.76 -42.68
C THR A 23 0.28 -4.57 -41.39
N TRP A 24 -0.79 -4.64 -40.60
CA TRP A 24 -0.84 -5.46 -39.39
C TRP A 24 -0.90 -6.96 -39.69
N ILE A 25 -1.67 -7.37 -40.69
CA ILE A 25 -1.77 -8.77 -41.10
C ILE A 25 -0.43 -9.29 -41.64
N ARG A 26 0.32 -8.47 -42.39
CA ARG A 26 1.64 -8.85 -42.92
C ARG A 26 2.75 -8.96 -41.85
N PHE A 27 2.56 -8.35 -40.68
CA PHE A 27 3.55 -8.44 -39.59
C PHE A 27 3.42 -9.73 -38.77
N TRP A 28 2.35 -10.50 -38.96
CA TRP A 28 2.08 -11.73 -38.20
C TRP A 28 2.44 -13.02 -38.94
N GLU A 29 2.75 -12.97 -40.24
CA GLU A 29 3.15 -14.13 -41.05
C GLU A 29 4.66 -14.19 -41.30
N ALA A 30 5.48 -14.11 -40.24
CA ALA A 30 6.90 -14.45 -40.32
C ALA A 30 7.13 -15.91 -39.86
N PRO A 31 7.64 -16.82 -40.71
CA PRO A 31 7.76 -18.22 -40.36
C PRO A 31 8.97 -18.51 -39.46
N VAL A 32 8.69 -19.06 -38.28
CA VAL A 32 9.69 -19.66 -37.38
C VAL A 32 10.18 -20.98 -38.00
N LYS A 33 11.37 -20.97 -38.60
CA LYS A 33 12.06 -22.20 -39.03
C LYS A 33 12.62 -22.94 -37.80
N LYS A 34 12.03 -24.11 -37.50
CA LYS A 34 12.60 -25.16 -36.66
C LYS A 34 13.85 -25.76 -37.34
N LYS A 35 14.94 -25.94 -36.57
CA LYS A 35 16.00 -26.92 -36.88
C LYS A 35 16.08 -27.92 -35.73
N LEU A 36 15.83 -29.19 -36.05
CA LEU A 36 16.17 -30.38 -35.28
C LEU A 36 17.04 -31.27 -36.18
N ASN A 37 17.74 -32.22 -35.55
CA ASN A 37 18.78 -33.16 -36.03
C ASN A 37 20.19 -32.65 -35.70
N GLY A 38 21.11 -33.42 -35.13
CA GLY A 38 21.16 -34.84 -34.82
C GLY A 38 22.55 -35.15 -34.23
N ALA A 39 22.70 -36.30 -33.59
CA ALA A 39 23.87 -36.68 -32.81
C ALA A 39 25.08 -37.19 -33.63
N ASP A 40 26.25 -37.03 -33.02
CA ASP A 40 27.30 -38.05 -32.80
C ASP A 40 28.63 -38.05 -33.60
N THR A 41 29.69 -38.29 -32.81
CA THR A 41 31.07 -38.77 -33.09
C THR A 41 32.16 -37.87 -33.73
N GLY A 42 33.36 -37.89 -33.11
CA GLY A 42 34.65 -37.85 -33.84
C GLY A 42 35.67 -36.77 -33.44
N ARG A 43 36.73 -37.17 -32.70
CA ARG A 43 38.01 -36.44 -32.49
C ARG A 43 38.76 -36.19 -33.80
N PHE A 44 39.43 -35.04 -33.96
CA PHE A 44 40.90 -34.90 -34.11
C PHE A 44 41.36 -33.41 -34.28
N MET A 45 42.39 -33.06 -33.49
CA MET A 45 43.49 -32.07 -33.62
C MET A 45 43.36 -30.70 -34.35
N ALA A 46 43.57 -29.65 -33.55
CA ALA A 46 44.48 -28.50 -33.68
C ALA A 46 44.52 -27.60 -34.94
N SER A 47 44.25 -26.30 -34.75
CA SER A 47 45.19 -25.22 -35.06
C SER A 47 44.71 -23.87 -34.50
N ASP A 48 45.69 -23.07 -34.10
CA ASP A 48 45.64 -21.86 -33.30
C ASP A 48 44.99 -20.65 -33.98
N ILE A 49 44.21 -19.85 -33.24
CA ILE A 49 44.24 -18.38 -33.32
C ILE A 49 44.04 -17.79 -31.92
N VAL A 50 45.03 -16.98 -31.53
CA VAL A 50 45.17 -16.18 -30.31
C VAL A 50 44.37 -14.88 -30.43
N PHE A 51 43.65 -14.43 -29.39
CA PHE A 51 43.82 -13.12 -28.71
C PHE A 51 42.76 -12.83 -27.63
N GLN A 52 43.27 -12.59 -26.40
CA GLN A 52 42.79 -11.75 -25.27
C GLN A 52 41.39 -12.01 -24.67
N SER A 53 41.23 -12.64 -23.49
CA SER A 53 41.66 -12.27 -22.12
C SER A 53 41.13 -10.94 -21.60
N LEU A 54 39.97 -10.97 -20.93
CA LEU A 54 39.73 -10.18 -19.71
C LEU A 54 39.11 -11.07 -18.61
N SER A 55 39.63 -10.88 -17.41
CA SER A 55 39.61 -11.77 -16.25
C SER A 55 38.25 -11.95 -15.57
N ASN A 56 37.86 -13.21 -15.35
CA ASN A 56 36.94 -13.61 -14.28
C ASN A 56 37.77 -14.20 -13.13
N LYS A 57 37.75 -13.55 -11.95
CA LYS A 57 38.23 -14.19 -10.71
C LYS A 57 37.13 -15.11 -10.16
N PRO A 58 37.44 -16.35 -9.76
CA PRO A 58 36.46 -17.25 -9.17
C PRO A 58 36.15 -16.84 -7.72
N TYR A 59 34.85 -16.83 -7.42
CA TYR A 59 34.31 -16.70 -6.08
C TYR A 59 34.61 -18.01 -5.31
N VAL A 60 35.43 -17.89 -4.25
CA VAL A 60 35.69 -18.97 -3.30
C VAL A 60 34.61 -18.92 -2.21
N PRO A 61 33.84 -20.00 -1.98
CA PRO A 61 32.88 -20.04 -0.88
C PRO A 61 33.64 -20.09 0.45
N ARG A 62 33.30 -19.17 1.36
CA ARG A 62 33.75 -19.22 2.75
C ARG A 62 32.86 -20.21 3.49
N GLU A 63 33.43 -21.33 3.91
CA GLU A 63 32.85 -22.21 4.92
C GLU A 63 32.49 -21.38 6.15
N ARG A 64 31.22 -21.45 6.55
CA ARG A 64 30.73 -20.82 7.77
C ARG A 64 30.52 -21.94 8.77
N THR A 65 31.44 -21.98 9.72
CA THR A 65 31.38 -22.85 10.88
C THR A 65 30.20 -22.47 11.77
N ASP A 66 29.52 -23.50 12.24
CA ASP A 66 28.51 -23.44 13.29
C ASP A 66 29.09 -22.80 14.56
N ARG A 67 28.30 -21.92 15.16
CA ARG A 67 28.36 -21.64 16.60
C ARG A 67 27.06 -20.99 17.06
N ASP A 68 26.27 -21.82 17.73
CA ASP A 68 25.36 -21.44 18.81
C ASP A 68 26.12 -20.76 19.96
N GLU A 69 25.34 -20.12 20.83
CA GLU A 69 25.73 -19.42 22.06
C GLU A 69 26.38 -18.03 21.86
N ASP A 70 25.66 -16.95 22.19
CA ASP A 70 25.68 -16.48 23.57
C ASP A 70 24.73 -15.29 23.79
N SER A 71 24.04 -15.39 24.92
CA SER A 71 23.15 -14.40 25.49
C SER A 71 23.97 -13.42 26.35
N LYS A 72 23.44 -12.20 26.55
CA LYS A 72 23.94 -11.16 27.47
C LYS A 72 25.10 -10.30 26.94
N ARG A 73 24.77 -9.11 26.44
CA ARG A 73 25.58 -7.91 26.67
C ARG A 73 24.71 -6.78 27.21
N ARG A 74 24.97 -6.43 28.47
CA ARG A 74 24.59 -5.17 29.10
C ARG A 74 25.34 -4.04 28.37
N PHE A 75 24.64 -2.98 28.02
CA PHE A 75 25.27 -1.71 27.63
C PHE A 75 25.25 -0.75 28.83
N PRO A 76 26.36 -0.03 29.10
CA PRO A 76 26.47 0.86 30.25
C PRO A 76 25.80 2.22 29.99
N ASP A 77 25.44 2.87 31.09
CA ASP A 77 24.80 4.18 31.17
C ASP A 77 25.48 5.25 30.30
N GLY A 78 24.72 5.79 29.34
CA GLY A 78 25.13 6.88 28.47
C GLY A 78 24.28 8.12 28.73
N LYS A 79 24.89 9.15 29.35
CA LYS A 79 24.39 10.51 29.51
C LYS A 79 23.70 11.04 28.24
N MET A 80 22.44 11.48 28.38
CA MET A 80 21.73 12.19 27.31
C MET A 80 22.41 13.52 27.01
N ARG A 81 23.02 13.63 25.83
CA ARG A 81 23.34 14.93 25.22
C ARG A 81 22.05 15.57 24.70
N LYS A 82 21.71 16.75 25.20
CA LYS A 82 20.73 17.66 24.58
C LYS A 82 21.26 18.06 23.20
N SER A 83 20.74 17.48 22.14
CA SER A 83 20.95 18.01 20.78
C SER A 83 19.87 19.04 20.48
N LEU A 84 20.28 20.29 20.34
CA LEU A 84 19.50 21.34 19.67
C LEU A 84 19.22 20.87 18.24
N VAL A 85 17.97 20.57 17.93
CA VAL A 85 17.52 20.39 16.55
C VAL A 85 17.22 21.78 16.00
N LYS A 86 18.07 22.26 15.08
CA LYS A 86 17.78 23.44 14.26
C LYS A 86 16.50 23.19 13.45
N ALA A 87 15.54 24.08 13.58
CA ALA A 87 14.35 24.11 12.73
C ALA A 87 14.80 24.22 11.26
N GLN A 88 14.34 23.29 10.42
CA GLN A 88 14.43 23.44 8.98
C GLN A 88 13.30 24.38 8.54
N ASN A 89 13.69 25.52 7.97
CA ASN A 89 12.78 26.52 7.43
C ASN A 89 12.04 25.96 6.20
N PHE A 90 10.73 26.21 6.15
CA PHE A 90 9.92 26.06 4.94
C PHE A 90 10.07 27.34 4.09
N PRO A 91 9.92 27.27 2.75
CA PRO A 91 10.14 28.42 1.88
C PRO A 91 9.11 29.53 2.09
N ASP A 92 9.62 30.76 2.16
CA ASP A 92 8.86 32.02 2.22
C ASP A 92 7.98 32.20 0.97
N GLN A 93 6.76 32.71 1.19
CA GLN A 93 5.94 33.31 0.14
C GLN A 93 5.35 34.62 0.65
N ASP A 94 6.03 35.71 0.32
CA ASP A 94 5.49 37.06 0.32
C ASP A 94 4.62 37.25 -0.92
N ALA A 95 3.32 37.45 -0.70
CA ALA A 95 2.45 38.38 -1.42
C ALA A 95 1.01 38.07 -1.03
N LEU A 96 0.32 39.00 -0.38
CA LEU A 96 -1.06 39.36 -0.75
C LEU A 96 -1.54 40.61 0.00
N GLY A 97 -2.14 41.50 -0.80
CA GLY A 97 -2.56 42.84 -0.44
C GLY A 97 -3.60 42.92 0.68
N SER A 98 -3.47 43.99 1.45
CA SER A 98 -4.42 44.50 2.42
C SER A 98 -5.72 44.92 1.75
N ASN A 99 -6.85 44.35 2.17
CA ASN A 99 -8.16 45.00 2.02
C ASN A 99 -8.90 44.99 3.36
N ASN A 100 -9.23 46.19 3.82
CA ASN A 100 -9.95 46.49 5.05
C ASN A 100 -11.41 46.04 4.95
N SER A 101 -11.84 45.19 5.87
CA SER A 101 -13.25 45.01 6.23
C SER A 101 -13.34 44.69 7.72
N THR A 102 -13.74 45.71 8.47
CA THR A 102 -13.70 45.80 9.92
C THR A 102 -14.98 45.27 10.57
N VAL A 103 -14.76 44.46 11.61
CA VAL A 103 -15.54 44.43 12.87
C VAL A 103 -16.96 43.85 12.80
N THR A 104 -17.06 42.54 12.55
CA THR A 104 -18.14 41.68 13.12
C THR A 104 -17.67 40.30 13.58
N ASN A 105 -16.36 40.01 13.64
CA ASN A 105 -15.90 38.62 13.78
C ASN A 105 -14.91 38.33 14.92
N LEU A 106 -14.76 39.19 15.93
CA LEU A 106 -13.80 38.92 17.02
C LEU A 106 -14.14 37.65 17.82
N GLY A 107 -15.42 37.36 18.06
CA GLY A 107 -15.84 36.14 18.77
C GLY A 107 -15.53 34.84 18.02
N ASN A 108 -15.67 34.85 16.68
CA ASN A 108 -15.27 33.71 15.85
C ASN A 108 -13.74 33.65 15.63
N LEU A 109 -13.06 34.79 15.57
CA LEU A 109 -11.59 34.85 15.49
C LEU A 109 -10.93 34.29 16.77
N VAL A 110 -11.49 34.58 17.94
CA VAL A 110 -11.04 34.00 19.22
C VAL A 110 -11.38 32.51 19.33
N LYS A 111 -12.50 32.06 18.75
CA LYS A 111 -12.85 30.62 18.69
C LYS A 111 -11.97 29.85 17.70
N MET A 112 -11.48 30.49 16.62
CA MET A 112 -10.51 29.91 15.68
C MET A 112 -9.08 29.82 16.26
N SER A 113 -8.70 30.71 17.19
CA SER A 113 -7.34 30.72 17.76
C SER A 113 -7.05 29.51 18.65
N GLN A 114 -8.07 28.86 19.23
CA GLN A 114 -7.91 27.70 20.11
C GLN A 114 -7.96 26.33 19.42
N GLN A 115 -8.21 26.28 18.10
CA GLN A 115 -8.29 25.00 17.41
C GLN A 115 -6.93 24.27 17.44
N LYS A 116 -6.93 23.05 17.99
CA LYS A 116 -5.78 22.14 18.02
C LYS A 116 -5.90 21.05 16.97
N TYR A 117 -4.77 20.58 16.48
CA TYR A 117 -4.65 19.63 15.38
C TYR A 117 -3.87 18.39 15.82
N LEU A 118 -4.26 17.24 15.26
CA LEU A 118 -3.52 15.99 15.30
C LEU A 118 -3.38 15.46 13.87
N ILE A 119 -2.17 15.54 13.32
CA ILE A 119 -1.89 15.29 11.91
C ILE A 119 -1.08 14.00 11.78
N TYR A 120 -1.63 12.99 11.10
CA TYR A 120 -0.86 11.81 10.70
C TYR A 120 0.15 12.20 9.61
N VAL A 121 1.42 11.83 9.77
CA VAL A 121 2.48 12.14 8.81
C VAL A 121 3.13 10.89 8.24
N CYS A 122 3.19 10.82 6.91
CA CYS A 122 4.03 9.93 6.15
C CYS A 122 4.64 10.65 4.92
N ASP A 123 5.76 11.31 5.14
CA ASP A 123 6.46 12.09 4.12
C ASP A 123 7.58 11.29 3.41
N SER A 124 8.22 11.91 2.42
CA SER A 124 9.32 11.32 1.64
C SER A 124 10.58 11.04 2.48
N VAL A 125 10.74 11.71 3.63
CA VAL A 125 11.97 11.70 4.42
C VAL A 125 12.12 10.41 5.19
N ARG A 126 11.01 9.82 5.67
CA ARG A 126 11.09 8.68 6.58
C ARG A 126 10.24 7.48 6.16
N SER A 127 10.49 6.33 6.78
CA SER A 127 9.72 5.09 6.55
C SER A 127 8.40 5.09 7.32
N CYS A 128 7.32 4.59 6.73
CA CYS A 128 6.01 4.49 7.40
C CYS A 128 5.45 3.06 7.40
N GLY A 129 6.25 2.08 6.99
CA GLY A 129 5.77 0.71 6.77
C GLY A 129 4.87 0.57 5.52
N GLY A 130 4.40 -0.65 5.29
CA GLY A 130 3.57 -0.98 4.13
C GLY A 130 2.19 -0.30 4.18
N TRP A 131 1.39 -0.48 3.12
CA TRP A 131 0.05 0.13 3.07
C TRP A 131 -0.82 -0.24 4.28
N GLY A 132 -0.86 -1.52 4.65
CA GLY A 132 -1.62 -1.98 5.83
C GLY A 132 -1.16 -1.36 7.15
N ASP A 133 0.13 -1.07 7.31
CA ASP A 133 0.68 -0.38 8.49
C ASP A 133 0.21 1.07 8.56
N ARG A 134 0.17 1.75 7.40
CA ARG A 134 -0.30 3.13 7.30
C ARG A 134 -1.78 3.23 7.57
N GLN A 135 -2.59 2.31 7.06
CA GLN A 135 -4.02 2.25 7.38
C GLN A 135 -4.26 2.09 8.88
N ARG A 136 -3.45 1.26 9.55
CA ARG A 136 -3.49 1.08 11.01
C ARG A 136 -3.17 2.39 11.76
N GLY A 137 -2.10 3.07 11.35
CA GLY A 137 -1.71 4.35 11.94
C GLY A 137 -2.72 5.47 11.70
N LEU A 138 -3.30 5.54 10.49
CA LEU A 138 -4.34 6.51 10.11
C LEU A 138 -5.57 6.39 10.99
N VAL A 139 -6.17 5.18 11.08
CA VAL A 139 -7.37 4.95 11.92
C VAL A 139 -7.07 5.20 13.40
N SER A 140 -5.91 4.74 13.89
CA SER A 140 -5.51 4.96 15.28
C SER A 140 -5.36 6.45 15.61
N THR A 141 -4.75 7.21 14.71
CA THR A 141 -4.57 8.66 14.87
C THR A 141 -5.91 9.39 14.81
N PHE A 142 -6.82 8.99 13.93
CA PHE A 142 -8.16 9.56 13.85
C PHE A 142 -8.97 9.34 15.14
N VAL A 143 -8.94 8.13 15.70
CA VAL A 143 -9.65 7.87 16.96
C VAL A 143 -9.01 8.64 18.12
N LEU A 144 -7.68 8.74 18.14
CA LEU A 144 -6.96 9.58 19.11
C LEU A 144 -7.36 11.06 18.98
N ALA A 145 -7.50 11.59 17.76
CA ALA A 145 -7.94 12.96 17.51
C ALA A 145 -9.34 13.22 18.08
N ASN A 146 -10.28 12.29 17.88
CA ASN A 146 -11.64 12.37 18.42
C ASN A 146 -11.64 12.46 19.96
N VAL A 147 -10.96 11.54 20.65
CA VAL A 147 -10.99 11.51 22.13
C VAL A 147 -10.20 12.63 22.79
N THR A 148 -9.29 13.27 22.05
CA THR A 148 -8.49 14.43 22.50
C THR A 148 -9.06 15.77 22.04
N ASN A 149 -10.19 15.77 21.33
CA ASN A 149 -10.83 16.96 20.76
C ASN A 149 -9.87 17.79 19.88
N ARG A 150 -9.15 17.11 18.98
CA ARG A 150 -8.26 17.74 17.99
C ARG A 150 -8.82 17.54 16.58
N THR A 151 -8.65 18.54 15.72
CA THR A 151 -8.91 18.39 14.28
C THR A 151 -7.94 17.36 13.72
N PHE A 152 -8.48 16.29 13.13
CA PHE A 152 -7.68 15.28 12.46
C PHE A 152 -7.22 15.76 11.09
N GLY A 153 -5.95 15.57 10.77
CA GLY A 153 -5.39 15.85 9.45
C GLY A 153 -4.49 14.72 8.93
N ILE A 154 -4.26 14.69 7.62
CA ILE A 154 -3.34 13.75 6.98
C ILE A 154 -2.35 14.49 6.09
N VAL A 155 -1.06 14.20 6.29
CA VAL A 155 0.02 14.55 5.37
C VAL A 155 0.71 13.26 4.97
N MET A 156 0.32 12.70 3.83
CA MET A 156 0.92 11.48 3.28
C MET A 156 1.33 11.71 1.83
N THR A 157 2.63 11.96 1.61
CA THR A 157 3.21 12.30 0.30
C THR A 157 4.10 11.21 -0.28
N LYS A 158 4.39 10.15 0.49
CA LYS A 158 5.19 9.01 0.06
C LYS A 158 4.27 7.81 -0.19
N PRO A 159 4.51 6.97 -1.22
CA PRO A 159 5.35 7.24 -2.39
C PRO A 159 4.80 8.36 -3.28
N CYS A 160 3.54 8.73 -3.08
CA CYS A 160 2.84 9.82 -3.73
C CYS A 160 1.78 10.40 -2.79
N ASN A 161 1.18 11.51 -3.22
CA ASN A 161 0.14 12.17 -2.44
C ASN A 161 -1.09 11.27 -2.33
N LEU A 162 -1.52 11.00 -1.09
CA LEU A 162 -2.71 10.20 -0.82
C LEU A 162 -3.97 10.82 -1.47
N THR A 163 -4.03 12.16 -1.59
CA THR A 163 -5.17 12.87 -2.19
C THR A 163 -5.41 12.53 -3.66
N THR A 164 -4.42 11.94 -4.35
CA THR A 164 -4.59 11.42 -5.71
C THR A 164 -5.55 10.22 -5.75
N PHE A 165 -5.60 9.43 -4.67
CA PHE A 165 -6.30 8.14 -4.64
C PHE A 165 -7.46 8.10 -3.67
N TYR A 166 -7.39 8.88 -2.59
CA TYR A 166 -8.43 9.01 -1.60
C TYR A 166 -8.70 10.48 -1.32
N VAL A 167 -9.97 10.84 -1.28
CA VAL A 167 -10.45 12.16 -0.88
C VAL A 167 -11.18 12.07 0.46
N PRO A 168 -11.37 13.20 1.15
CA PRO A 168 -12.27 13.27 2.29
C PRO A 168 -13.64 12.65 2.02
N ASN A 169 -14.18 11.94 3.01
CA ASN A 169 -15.56 11.50 3.01
C ASN A 169 -16.41 12.32 3.99
N GLU A 170 -16.76 11.76 5.15
CA GLU A 170 -17.54 12.45 6.19
C GLU A 170 -16.71 13.43 7.01
N VAL A 171 -15.38 13.23 7.03
CA VAL A 171 -14.43 14.10 7.75
C VAL A 171 -13.47 14.73 6.76
N ASN A 172 -13.39 16.06 6.75
CA ASN A 172 -12.38 16.79 6.02
C ASN A 172 -11.03 16.75 6.77
N TRP A 173 -10.14 15.88 6.31
CA TRP A 173 -8.78 15.73 6.86
C TRP A 173 -7.71 16.50 6.08
N VAL A 174 -8.11 17.29 5.06
CA VAL A 174 -7.20 18.20 4.35
C VAL A 174 -7.15 19.51 5.13
N ILE A 175 -6.01 19.78 5.76
CA ILE A 175 -5.82 20.99 6.57
C ILE A 175 -5.16 22.08 5.72
N PRO A 176 -5.83 23.23 5.50
CA PRO A 176 -5.22 24.38 4.83
C PRO A 176 -3.93 24.83 5.55
N PRO A 177 -2.83 25.10 4.83
CA PRO A 177 -1.59 25.56 5.46
C PRO A 177 -1.76 26.81 6.34
N ARG A 178 -2.63 27.74 5.93
CA ARG A 178 -2.99 28.94 6.70
C ARG A 178 -3.53 28.64 8.11
N ASP A 179 -4.17 27.49 8.29
CA ASP A 179 -4.73 27.08 9.58
C ASP A 179 -3.64 26.61 10.56
N LEU A 180 -2.41 26.39 10.06
CA LEU A 180 -1.25 25.93 10.82
C LEU A 180 -0.21 27.04 11.04
N VAL A 181 -0.34 28.18 10.35
CA VAL A 181 0.58 29.32 10.48
C VAL A 181 0.54 29.86 11.91
N ASN A 182 1.72 30.19 12.46
CA ASN A 182 1.92 30.72 13.82
C ASN A 182 1.44 29.80 14.96
N LYS A 183 1.11 28.53 14.69
CA LYS A 183 0.74 27.56 15.73
C LYS A 183 1.97 26.84 16.27
N SER A 184 2.00 26.65 17.59
CA SER A 184 3.02 25.82 18.22
C SER A 184 2.93 24.38 17.71
N SER A 185 4.06 23.71 17.49
CA SER A 185 4.04 22.34 16.97
C SER A 185 5.04 21.40 17.61
N VAL A 186 4.69 20.12 17.65
CA VAL A 186 5.56 19.03 18.09
C VAL A 186 5.45 17.85 17.14
N ARG A 187 6.55 17.12 16.97
CA ARG A 187 6.59 15.89 16.16
C ARG A 187 6.78 14.67 17.03
N ILE A 188 5.98 13.65 16.79
CA ILE A 188 5.98 12.36 17.45
C ILE A 188 6.35 11.29 16.45
N ASP A 189 7.25 10.41 16.85
CA ASP A 189 7.72 9.29 16.04
C ASP A 189 7.52 7.96 16.76
N ASP A 190 6.35 7.35 16.56
CA ASP A 190 5.97 6.06 17.16
C ASP A 190 5.93 4.92 16.13
N MET A 191 6.86 4.93 15.17
CA MET A 191 7.08 3.77 14.30
C MET A 191 7.64 2.62 15.12
N ASP A 192 7.06 1.42 14.95
CA ASP A 192 7.45 0.18 15.64
C ASP A 192 7.48 0.35 17.17
N SER A 193 6.57 1.19 17.70
CA SER A 193 6.47 1.54 19.14
C SER A 193 7.74 2.19 19.74
N ARG A 194 8.60 2.82 18.94
CA ARG A 194 9.86 3.45 19.42
C ARG A 194 9.66 4.54 20.47
N SER A 195 8.58 5.32 20.39
CA SER A 195 8.27 6.35 21.41
C SER A 195 7.47 5.80 22.60
N GLN A 196 7.07 4.52 22.51
CA GLN A 196 6.24 3.80 23.48
C GLN A 196 4.87 4.45 23.73
N ILE A 197 4.42 5.37 22.86
CA ILE A 197 3.13 6.04 23.03
C ILE A 197 2.01 5.01 22.99
N THR A 198 2.07 4.06 22.06
CA THR A 198 1.14 2.92 22.00
C THR A 198 0.93 2.25 23.38
N GLY A 199 2.01 2.02 24.15
CA GLY A 199 1.93 1.43 25.49
C GLY A 199 1.46 2.41 26.57
N LYS A 200 1.87 3.68 26.46
CA LYS A 200 1.58 4.74 27.44
C LYS A 200 0.15 5.29 27.34
N LEU A 201 -0.50 5.20 26.18
CA LEU A 201 -1.85 5.73 25.94
C LEU A 201 -2.91 5.11 26.84
N SER A 202 -2.64 4.01 27.52
CA SER A 202 -3.52 3.44 28.56
C SER A 202 -3.52 4.22 29.88
N LYS A 203 -2.53 5.10 30.10
CA LYS A 203 -2.28 5.74 31.41
C LYS A 203 -2.14 7.27 31.33
N ILE A 204 -1.66 7.80 30.22
CA ILE A 204 -1.36 9.24 30.11
C ILE A 204 -2.57 10.08 29.71
N ASP A 205 -2.55 11.36 30.07
CA ASP A 205 -3.33 12.38 29.36
C ASP A 205 -2.50 12.93 28.20
N PHE A 206 -2.83 12.52 26.98
CA PHE A 206 -2.23 13.00 25.75
C PHE A 206 -2.20 14.53 25.63
N ASN A 207 -3.25 15.25 26.06
CA ASN A 207 -3.28 16.71 25.91
C ASN A 207 -2.37 17.41 26.92
N SER A 208 -2.21 16.85 28.12
CA SER A 208 -1.21 17.33 29.09
C SER A 208 0.22 17.02 28.64
N ASN A 209 0.46 15.83 28.07
CA ASN A 209 1.79 15.42 27.59
C ASN A 209 2.22 16.12 26.29
N TYR A 210 1.27 16.51 25.44
CA TYR A 210 1.50 17.12 24.13
C TYR A 210 0.64 18.38 23.97
N SER A 211 0.97 19.43 24.73
CA SER A 211 0.16 20.64 24.83
C SER A 211 0.15 21.52 23.58
N ALA A 212 1.10 21.32 22.65
CA ALA A 212 1.23 22.08 21.41
C ALA A 212 -0.07 22.09 20.58
N ASP A 213 -0.27 23.18 19.83
CA ASP A 213 -1.46 23.38 19.00
C ASP A 213 -1.52 22.37 17.87
N VAL A 214 -0.37 22.03 17.27
CA VAL A 214 -0.27 21.04 16.19
C VAL A 214 0.63 19.89 16.62
N VAL A 215 0.05 18.70 16.71
CA VAL A 215 0.82 17.47 16.93
C VAL A 215 0.90 16.71 15.62
N TYR A 216 2.10 16.61 15.07
CA TYR A 216 2.38 15.74 13.94
C TYR A 216 2.80 14.37 14.45
N ILE A 217 2.12 13.31 14.05
CA ILE A 217 2.42 11.95 14.50
C ILE A 217 2.69 11.02 13.33
N ARG A 218 3.85 10.38 13.35
CA ARG A 218 4.21 9.27 12.45
C ARG A 218 4.12 7.99 13.25
N THR A 219 3.26 7.06 12.84
CA THR A 219 3.07 5.79 13.55
C THR A 219 2.56 4.70 12.63
N ASN A 220 2.91 3.47 12.96
CA ASN A 220 2.22 2.26 12.50
C ASN A 220 1.57 1.54 13.68
N GLY A 221 1.34 2.20 14.82
CA GLY A 221 0.78 1.60 16.04
C GLY A 221 -0.75 1.47 15.99
N GLU A 222 -1.28 0.57 16.83
CA GLU A 222 -2.71 0.40 17.07
C GLU A 222 -3.07 1.00 18.44
N PHE A 223 -3.71 2.17 18.45
CA PHE A 223 -3.96 2.91 19.70
C PHE A 223 -5.25 2.49 20.42
N ILE A 224 -6.17 1.84 19.71
CA ILE A 224 -7.54 1.62 20.17
C ILE A 224 -7.59 0.84 21.49
N LEU A 225 -6.78 -0.21 21.65
CA LEU A 225 -6.73 -0.98 22.89
C LEU A 225 -6.14 -0.19 24.07
N GLY A 226 -5.23 0.75 23.79
CA GLY A 226 -4.71 1.68 24.79
C GLY A 226 -5.82 2.64 25.25
N LEU A 227 -6.50 3.26 24.29
CA LEU A 227 -7.56 4.23 24.54
C LEU A 227 -8.75 3.64 25.29
N LYS A 228 -9.16 2.40 24.97
CA LYS A 228 -10.23 1.69 25.69
C LYS A 228 -9.91 1.43 27.17
N ARG A 229 -8.63 1.29 27.51
CA ARG A 229 -8.17 1.06 28.90
C ARG A 229 -7.89 2.36 29.65
N ASN A 230 -7.83 3.49 28.95
CA ASN A 230 -7.55 4.78 29.55
C ASN A 230 -8.81 5.38 30.17
N LYS A 231 -8.80 5.62 31.48
CA LYS A 231 -9.93 6.17 32.23
C LYS A 231 -10.40 7.54 31.71
N LEU A 232 -9.50 8.33 31.12
CA LEU A 232 -9.82 9.66 30.56
C LEU A 232 -10.51 9.60 29.19
N TYR A 233 -10.26 8.53 28.43
CA TYR A 233 -10.68 8.44 27.02
C TYR A 233 -11.70 7.35 26.74
N ALA A 234 -11.80 6.32 27.59
CA ALA A 234 -12.72 5.19 27.36
C ALA A 234 -14.16 5.66 27.14
N ASN A 235 -14.64 6.61 27.95
CA ASN A 235 -16.00 7.17 27.84
C ASN A 235 -16.15 8.25 26.76
N LYS A 236 -15.06 8.66 26.11
CA LYS A 236 -15.05 9.63 24.99
C LYS A 236 -14.95 8.93 23.63
N LEU A 237 -14.73 7.61 23.61
CA LEU A 237 -14.64 6.86 22.37
C LEU A 237 -15.97 6.94 21.62
N PRO A 238 -15.95 7.24 20.31
CA PRO A 238 -17.15 7.16 19.49
C PRO A 238 -17.80 5.78 19.59
N ALA A 239 -19.13 5.71 19.61
CA ALA A 239 -19.88 4.46 19.76
C ALA A 239 -19.51 3.39 18.72
N TRP A 240 -19.09 3.79 17.51
CA TRP A 240 -18.63 2.87 16.47
C TRP A 240 -17.25 2.26 16.76
N SER A 241 -16.42 2.91 17.58
CA SER A 241 -15.06 2.48 17.94
C SER A 241 -14.98 1.63 19.21
N SER A 242 -16.08 1.50 19.95
CA SER A 242 -16.14 0.68 21.18
C SER A 242 -16.29 -0.82 20.90
N LYS A 243 -16.65 -1.21 19.68
CA LYS A 243 -16.86 -2.60 19.21
C LYS A 243 -15.53 -3.37 18.98
N SER A 244 -15.47 -4.31 18.04
CA SER A 244 -14.22 -5.01 17.70
C SER A 244 -13.21 -4.09 16.99
N LEU A 245 -11.95 -4.52 16.91
CA LEU A 245 -10.92 -3.80 16.15
C LEU A 245 -11.24 -3.76 14.65
N SER A 246 -11.83 -4.83 14.10
CA SER A 246 -12.25 -4.84 12.70
C SER A 246 -13.37 -3.83 12.42
N GLU A 247 -14.37 -3.73 13.30
CA GLU A 247 -15.48 -2.81 13.12
C GLU A 247 -15.02 -1.36 13.31
N THR A 248 -14.14 -1.13 14.30
CA THR A 248 -13.49 0.17 14.50
C THR A 248 -12.72 0.58 13.25
N PHE A 249 -11.93 -0.34 12.69
CA PHE A 249 -11.21 -0.09 11.44
C PHE A 249 -12.15 0.18 10.28
N ARG A 250 -13.15 -0.68 10.06
CA ARG A 250 -14.10 -0.58 8.95
C ARG A 250 -14.85 0.75 8.98
N ARG A 251 -15.37 1.14 10.14
CA ARG A 251 -16.13 2.38 10.33
C ARG A 251 -15.22 3.60 10.26
N GLY A 252 -14.11 3.60 11.01
CA GLY A 252 -13.16 4.71 10.98
C GLY A 252 -12.62 4.97 9.57
N TRP A 253 -12.29 3.91 8.82
CA TRP A 253 -11.84 4.04 7.44
C TRP A 253 -12.92 4.64 6.53
N ARG A 254 -14.17 4.14 6.59
CA ARG A 254 -15.27 4.66 5.76
C ARG A 254 -15.63 6.12 6.08
N ILE A 255 -15.55 6.52 7.34
CA ILE A 255 -15.76 7.93 7.75
C ILE A 255 -14.71 8.85 7.12
N MET A 256 -13.45 8.41 7.09
CA MET A 256 -12.34 9.24 6.60
C MET A 256 -12.16 9.19 5.08
N MET A 257 -12.27 8.02 4.48
CA MET A 257 -11.70 7.71 3.17
C MET A 257 -12.78 7.38 2.16
N LYS A 258 -12.87 8.19 1.12
CA LYS A 258 -13.60 7.89 -0.11
C LYS A 258 -12.58 7.75 -1.25
N PRO A 259 -12.61 6.67 -2.06
CA PRO A 259 -11.78 6.61 -3.27
C PRO A 259 -11.98 7.86 -4.12
N SER A 260 -10.90 8.41 -4.69
CA SER A 260 -11.02 9.46 -5.70
C SER A 260 -11.77 8.94 -6.93
N GLU A 261 -12.30 9.83 -7.75
CA GLU A 261 -12.96 9.48 -9.02
C GLU A 261 -12.05 8.59 -9.88
N HIS A 262 -10.78 8.99 -10.03
CA HIS A 262 -9.76 8.21 -10.72
C HIS A 262 -9.61 6.77 -10.19
N LEU A 263 -9.46 6.58 -8.88
CA LEU A 263 -9.30 5.25 -8.30
C LEU A 263 -10.60 4.42 -8.41
N GLN A 264 -11.74 5.09 -8.26
CA GLN A 264 -13.06 4.48 -8.34
C GLN A 264 -13.37 4.01 -9.78
N GLU A 265 -13.08 4.82 -10.80
CA GLU A 265 -13.22 4.45 -12.21
C GLU A 265 -12.35 3.25 -12.56
N HIS A 266 -11.07 3.24 -12.13
CA HIS A 266 -10.20 2.09 -12.33
C HIS A 266 -10.76 0.82 -11.67
N LEU A 267 -11.28 0.93 -10.45
CA LEU A 267 -11.93 -0.18 -9.77
C LEU A 267 -13.17 -0.65 -10.54
N ASP A 268 -14.03 0.26 -10.98
CA ASP A 268 -15.30 -0.07 -11.64
C ASP A 268 -15.07 -0.68 -13.03
N ASN A 269 -14.11 -0.15 -13.79
CA ASN A 269 -13.68 -0.73 -15.06
C ASN A 269 -13.17 -2.17 -14.88
N PHE A 270 -12.34 -2.38 -13.85
CA PHE A 270 -11.84 -3.72 -13.53
C PHE A 270 -12.99 -4.66 -13.15
N MET A 271 -13.86 -4.26 -12.21
CA MET A 271 -14.94 -5.10 -11.69
C MET A 271 -16.02 -5.41 -12.73
N THR A 272 -16.30 -4.49 -13.65
CA THR A 272 -17.29 -4.70 -14.72
C THR A 272 -16.80 -5.69 -15.77
N SER A 273 -15.48 -5.77 -15.97
CA SER A 273 -14.87 -6.66 -16.96
C SER A 273 -14.78 -8.13 -16.52
N ILE A 274 -15.01 -8.42 -15.24
CA ILE A 274 -14.74 -9.74 -14.64
C ILE A 274 -16.02 -10.53 -14.40
N PRO A 275 -16.14 -11.76 -14.97
CA PRO A 275 -17.29 -12.61 -14.71
C PRO A 275 -17.38 -13.03 -13.24
N ARG A 276 -18.61 -13.14 -12.74
CA ARG A 276 -18.93 -13.64 -11.39
C ARG A 276 -19.34 -15.12 -11.47
N PRO A 277 -19.11 -15.91 -10.41
CA PRO A 277 -18.54 -15.54 -9.11
C PRO A 277 -17.01 -15.34 -9.14
N LEU A 278 -16.51 -14.47 -8.26
CA LEU A 278 -15.10 -14.12 -8.13
C LEU A 278 -14.50 -14.61 -6.80
N VAL A 279 -13.52 -15.51 -6.91
CA VAL A 279 -12.75 -16.04 -5.79
C VAL A 279 -11.40 -15.36 -5.74
N CYS A 280 -11.13 -14.66 -4.65
CA CYS A 280 -9.89 -13.90 -4.51
C CYS A 280 -8.90 -14.58 -3.56
N ALA A 281 -7.63 -14.50 -3.91
CA ALA A 281 -6.53 -14.91 -3.05
C ALA A 281 -5.50 -13.79 -2.92
N HIS A 282 -5.01 -13.59 -1.71
CA HIS A 282 -3.85 -12.75 -1.44
C HIS A 282 -2.68 -13.60 -0.94
N VAL A 283 -1.56 -13.59 -1.67
CA VAL A 283 -0.34 -14.31 -1.30
C VAL A 283 0.75 -13.33 -0.93
N ARG A 284 1.27 -13.43 0.29
CA ARG A 284 2.35 -12.59 0.80
C ARG A 284 3.62 -13.41 0.94
N MET A 285 4.58 -13.19 0.04
CA MET A 285 5.90 -13.81 0.06
C MET A 285 6.90 -13.00 0.87
N GLY A 286 6.84 -11.67 0.74
CA GLY A 286 7.85 -10.76 1.30
C GLY A 286 9.13 -10.77 0.55
N ARG A 287 10.23 -10.99 1.28
CA ARG A 287 11.55 -11.01 0.70
C ARG A 287 11.59 -12.08 -0.38
N SER A 288 11.73 -11.62 -1.61
CA SER A 288 11.62 -12.41 -2.83
C SER A 288 12.49 -11.79 -3.93
N SER A 289 12.56 -12.44 -5.08
CA SER A 289 13.20 -11.88 -6.28
C SER A 289 12.59 -10.53 -6.70
N THR A 290 11.30 -10.32 -6.40
CA THR A 290 10.55 -9.10 -6.74
C THR A 290 10.78 -7.98 -5.72
N ILE A 291 10.76 -8.31 -4.42
CA ILE A 291 10.93 -7.36 -3.32
C ILE A 291 12.14 -7.77 -2.48
N LYS A 292 13.34 -7.54 -3.03
CA LYS A 292 14.61 -7.95 -2.40
C LYS A 292 14.89 -7.26 -1.06
N MET A 293 14.37 -6.04 -0.88
CA MET A 293 14.61 -5.18 0.29
C MET A 293 13.60 -5.39 1.43
N ASP A 294 12.67 -6.34 1.29
CA ASP A 294 11.83 -6.72 2.41
C ASP A 294 12.67 -7.40 3.49
N SER A 295 12.38 -7.11 4.75
CA SER A 295 13.07 -7.70 5.90
C SER A 295 12.58 -9.11 6.22
N GLU A 296 11.40 -9.50 5.72
CA GLU A 296 10.73 -10.72 6.18
C GLU A 296 10.39 -11.66 5.03
N VAL A 297 10.71 -12.94 5.20
CA VAL A 297 10.14 -14.03 4.39
C VAL A 297 8.84 -14.46 5.06
N ARG A 298 7.72 -14.42 4.33
CA ARG A 298 6.36 -14.66 4.87
C ARG A 298 5.66 -15.87 4.26
N GLY A 299 6.10 -16.32 3.08
CA GLY A 299 5.52 -17.46 2.38
C GLY A 299 6.58 -18.27 1.64
N ASN A 300 6.20 -19.47 1.19
CA ASN A 300 7.05 -20.36 0.41
C ASN A 300 6.32 -20.78 -0.87
N ILE A 301 7.04 -20.85 -1.99
CA ILE A 301 6.50 -21.31 -3.28
C ILE A 301 6.02 -22.77 -3.17
N SER A 302 6.68 -23.59 -2.35
CA SER A 302 6.28 -24.99 -2.10
C SER A 302 4.87 -25.13 -1.52
N ASP A 303 4.32 -24.07 -0.93
CA ASP A 303 3.00 -24.09 -0.30
C ASP A 303 1.86 -23.78 -1.29
N LEU A 304 2.20 -23.23 -2.48
CA LEU A 304 1.22 -22.82 -3.49
C LEU A 304 0.34 -23.95 -4.01
N PRO A 305 0.80 -25.21 -4.17
CA PRO A 305 -0.06 -26.32 -4.59
C PRO A 305 -1.31 -26.46 -3.74
N VAL A 306 -1.22 -26.26 -2.41
CA VAL A 306 -2.39 -26.32 -1.52
C VAL A 306 -3.40 -25.21 -1.80
N LEU A 307 -2.91 -24.00 -2.07
CA LEU A 307 -3.77 -22.89 -2.47
C LEU A 307 -4.44 -23.17 -3.82
N TRP A 308 -3.69 -23.71 -4.76
CA TRP A 308 -4.20 -24.03 -6.08
C TRP A 308 -5.26 -25.14 -6.05
N GLU A 309 -5.05 -26.21 -5.30
CA GLU A 309 -6.06 -27.26 -5.08
C GLU A 309 -7.34 -26.69 -4.48
N PHE A 310 -7.22 -25.75 -3.53
CA PHE A 310 -8.37 -25.06 -2.97
C PHE A 310 -9.15 -24.27 -4.03
N LEU A 311 -8.44 -23.51 -4.87
CA LEU A 311 -9.00 -22.65 -5.91
C LEU A 311 -9.59 -23.44 -7.08
N ASP A 312 -8.99 -24.58 -7.46
CA ASP A 312 -9.46 -25.45 -8.54
C ASP A 312 -10.92 -25.85 -8.34
N ARG A 313 -11.36 -26.08 -7.09
CA ARG A 313 -12.75 -26.44 -6.78
C ARG A 313 -13.75 -25.37 -7.22
N TYR A 314 -13.37 -24.10 -7.13
CA TYR A 314 -14.22 -22.99 -7.56
C TYR A 314 -14.16 -22.79 -9.08
N VAL A 315 -12.98 -22.96 -9.68
CA VAL A 315 -12.81 -22.88 -11.15
C VAL A 315 -13.57 -23.99 -11.85
N LYS A 316 -13.56 -25.22 -11.32
CA LYS A 316 -14.37 -26.35 -11.83
C LYS A 316 -15.87 -26.02 -11.82
N ASN A 317 -16.31 -25.16 -10.91
CA ASN A 317 -17.69 -24.66 -10.83
C ASN A 317 -17.90 -23.35 -11.61
N GLY A 318 -17.00 -23.00 -12.53
CA GLY A 318 -17.13 -21.84 -13.42
C GLY A 318 -16.69 -20.50 -12.83
N SER A 319 -16.17 -20.47 -11.61
CA SER A 319 -15.70 -19.22 -10.98
C SER A 319 -14.44 -18.67 -11.64
N HIS A 320 -14.25 -17.36 -11.55
CA HIS A 320 -12.99 -16.69 -11.88
C HIS A 320 -12.15 -16.44 -10.63
N ILE A 321 -10.84 -16.31 -10.82
CA ILE A 321 -9.89 -16.05 -9.73
C ILE A 321 -9.34 -14.64 -9.86
N PHE A 322 -9.22 -13.93 -8.75
CA PHE A 322 -8.36 -12.76 -8.64
C PHE A 322 -7.17 -13.03 -7.71
N LEU A 323 -5.96 -12.66 -8.14
CA LEU A 323 -4.76 -12.79 -7.32
C LEU A 323 -4.13 -11.42 -7.02
N ALA A 324 -4.04 -11.10 -5.73
CA ALA A 324 -3.15 -10.07 -5.23
C ALA A 324 -1.87 -10.73 -4.66
N THR A 325 -0.69 -10.30 -5.10
CA THR A 325 0.58 -10.87 -4.63
C THR A 325 1.71 -9.86 -4.69
N ASP A 326 2.69 -10.04 -3.80
CA ASP A 326 3.91 -9.25 -3.76
C ASP A 326 5.10 -9.94 -4.47
N SER A 327 4.83 -10.99 -5.26
CA SER A 327 5.83 -11.75 -6.01
C SER A 327 5.42 -12.01 -7.46
N ASN A 328 6.26 -11.60 -8.41
CA ASN A 328 6.09 -11.91 -9.84
C ASN A 328 6.13 -13.41 -10.12
N GLU A 329 6.91 -14.17 -9.35
CA GLU A 329 6.99 -15.63 -9.50
C GLU A 329 5.63 -16.27 -9.16
N VAL A 330 5.01 -15.87 -8.05
CA VAL A 330 3.67 -16.33 -7.68
C VAL A 330 2.64 -15.93 -8.73
N ARG A 331 2.71 -14.69 -9.23
CA ARG A 331 1.82 -14.20 -10.30
C ARG A 331 1.95 -15.07 -11.56
N ASN A 332 3.18 -15.33 -12.02
CA ASN A 332 3.45 -16.11 -13.22
C ASN A 332 3.03 -17.57 -13.09
N LEU A 333 3.35 -18.22 -11.97
CA LEU A 333 2.96 -19.61 -11.70
C LEU A 333 1.44 -19.76 -11.66
N THR A 334 0.75 -18.84 -10.99
CA THR A 334 -0.72 -18.84 -10.91
C THR A 334 -1.34 -18.59 -12.28
N ARG A 335 -0.75 -17.70 -13.09
CA ARG A 335 -1.21 -17.43 -14.46
C ARG A 335 -1.03 -18.64 -15.37
N ALA A 336 0.09 -19.34 -15.28
CA ALA A 336 0.32 -20.57 -16.03
C ALA A 336 -0.72 -21.64 -15.68
N ARG A 337 -1.13 -21.73 -14.41
CA ARG A 337 -2.13 -22.70 -13.96
C ARG A 337 -3.55 -22.37 -14.43
N PHE A 338 -4.02 -21.15 -14.18
CA PHE A 338 -5.44 -20.81 -14.34
C PHE A 338 -5.75 -20.09 -15.65
N GLN A 339 -4.72 -19.68 -16.41
CA GLN A 339 -4.84 -19.12 -17.75
C GLN A 339 -5.88 -17.99 -17.80
N THR A 340 -6.89 -18.11 -18.67
CA THR A 340 -7.96 -17.11 -18.89
C THR A 340 -8.92 -16.96 -17.71
N ARG A 341 -8.83 -17.82 -16.69
CA ARG A 341 -9.63 -17.71 -15.46
C ARG A 341 -8.95 -16.86 -14.38
N LEU A 342 -7.66 -16.53 -14.53
CA LEU A 342 -6.95 -15.65 -13.61
C LEU A 342 -7.04 -14.20 -14.04
N HIS A 343 -7.40 -13.36 -13.08
CA HIS A 343 -7.32 -11.91 -13.15
C HIS A 343 -6.31 -11.39 -12.12
N ASP A 344 -5.55 -10.37 -12.52
CA ASP A 344 -4.76 -9.52 -11.63
C ASP A 344 -4.80 -8.10 -12.21
N THR A 345 -4.46 -7.09 -11.43
CA THR A 345 -4.51 -5.69 -11.90
C THR A 345 -3.53 -5.39 -13.04
N GLY A 346 -2.62 -6.32 -13.39
CA GLY A 346 -1.53 -6.10 -14.35
C GLY A 346 -0.46 -5.11 -13.85
N GLY A 347 -0.74 -4.43 -12.75
CA GLY A 347 0.05 -3.37 -12.18
C GLY A 347 1.41 -3.82 -11.66
N ARG A 348 2.30 -2.83 -11.49
CA ARG A 348 3.65 -3.05 -10.97
C ARG A 348 3.58 -3.53 -9.52
N ILE A 349 4.10 -4.73 -9.26
CA ILE A 349 4.31 -5.20 -7.89
C ILE A 349 5.38 -4.36 -7.22
N MET A 350 5.07 -3.78 -6.08
CA MET A 350 6.05 -3.08 -5.26
C MET A 350 5.70 -3.06 -3.79
N HIS A 351 6.73 -2.91 -2.96
CA HIS A 351 6.56 -2.55 -1.56
C HIS A 351 6.44 -1.02 -1.43
N VAL A 352 5.27 -0.54 -0.97
CA VAL A 352 4.90 0.88 -0.86
C VAL A 352 5.93 1.74 -0.12
N ASP A 353 6.60 1.19 0.89
CA ASP A 353 7.67 1.91 1.62
C ASP A 353 9.08 1.67 1.10
N LYS A 354 9.50 0.39 0.98
CA LYS A 354 10.87 0.01 0.62
C LYS A 354 11.25 0.39 -0.80
N GLN A 355 10.28 0.50 -1.70
CA GLN A 355 10.50 0.83 -3.11
C GLN A 355 9.89 2.19 -3.49
N ALA A 356 9.57 3.03 -2.50
CA ALA A 356 8.93 4.33 -2.70
C ALA A 356 9.78 5.32 -3.53
N PHE A 357 11.09 5.11 -3.59
CA PHE A 357 12.04 5.96 -4.31
C PHE A 357 12.25 5.50 -5.77
N LEU A 358 11.69 4.36 -6.16
CA LEU A 358 11.86 3.87 -7.52
C LEU A 358 11.01 4.68 -8.51
N PRO A 359 11.42 4.76 -9.78
CA PRO A 359 10.55 5.26 -10.84
C PRO A 359 9.22 4.51 -10.86
N ARG A 360 8.13 5.22 -11.13
CA ARG A 360 6.77 4.64 -11.18
C ARG A 360 6.30 4.05 -9.85
N ALA A 361 6.86 4.50 -8.72
CA ALA A 361 6.38 4.14 -7.39
C ALA A 361 4.92 4.51 -7.15
N CYS A 362 4.44 5.57 -7.81
CA CYS A 362 3.04 5.99 -7.73
C CYS A 362 2.09 4.93 -8.32
N GLU A 363 2.43 4.42 -9.51
CA GLU A 363 1.60 3.43 -10.21
C GLU A 363 1.58 2.09 -9.47
N GLY A 364 2.72 1.67 -8.90
CA GLY A 364 2.74 0.45 -8.09
C GLY A 364 2.03 0.63 -6.75
N PHE A 365 1.98 1.85 -6.19
CA PHE A 365 1.14 2.14 -5.03
C PHE A 365 -0.34 2.06 -5.39
N GLU A 366 -0.75 2.70 -6.49
CA GLU A 366 -2.11 2.62 -7.01
C GLU A 366 -2.53 1.16 -7.25
N SER A 367 -1.66 0.37 -7.87
CA SER A 367 -1.89 -1.07 -8.08
C SER A 367 -2.16 -1.79 -6.76
N ALA A 368 -1.40 -1.49 -5.71
CA ALA A 368 -1.65 -2.05 -4.38
C ALA A 368 -2.96 -1.55 -3.75
N LEU A 369 -3.39 -0.32 -4.02
CA LEU A 369 -4.68 0.19 -3.58
C LEU A 369 -5.84 -0.53 -4.29
N LEU A 370 -5.75 -0.67 -5.62
CA LEU A 370 -6.71 -1.39 -6.44
C LEU A 370 -6.82 -2.85 -6.02
N ASP A 371 -5.69 -3.55 -5.88
CA ASP A 371 -5.64 -4.93 -5.40
C ASP A 371 -6.41 -5.07 -4.09
N GLN A 372 -6.14 -4.20 -3.10
CA GLN A 372 -6.83 -4.26 -1.82
C GLN A 372 -8.33 -4.00 -1.93
N LEU A 373 -8.75 -3.04 -2.77
CA LEU A 373 -10.16 -2.72 -2.99
C LEU A 373 -10.90 -3.88 -3.66
N ILE A 374 -10.29 -4.52 -4.66
CA ILE A 374 -10.85 -5.70 -5.32
C ILE A 374 -11.04 -6.83 -4.30
N LEU A 375 -10.06 -7.08 -3.42
CA LEU A 375 -10.19 -8.07 -2.34
C LEU A 375 -11.43 -7.84 -1.45
N THR A 376 -11.94 -6.61 -1.35
CA THR A 376 -13.17 -6.31 -0.58
C THR A 376 -14.47 -6.70 -1.30
N LYS A 377 -14.43 -6.97 -2.60
CA LYS A 377 -15.59 -7.21 -3.47
C LYS A 377 -15.80 -8.68 -3.83
N CYS A 378 -15.00 -9.58 -3.27
CA CYS A 378 -14.97 -10.99 -3.63
C CYS A 378 -16.05 -11.81 -2.93
N ASP A 379 -16.61 -12.80 -3.63
CA ASP A 379 -17.55 -13.78 -3.07
C ASP A 379 -16.86 -14.71 -2.08
N VAL A 380 -15.62 -15.07 -2.39
CA VAL A 380 -14.73 -15.88 -1.54
C VAL A 380 -13.41 -15.14 -1.41
N LEU A 381 -12.86 -15.05 -0.19
CA LEU A 381 -11.59 -14.37 0.06
C LEU A 381 -10.64 -15.28 0.85
N VAL A 382 -9.49 -15.59 0.25
CA VAL A 382 -8.36 -16.24 0.90
C VAL A 382 -7.31 -15.20 1.24
N THR A 383 -7.12 -14.94 2.53
CA THR A 383 -6.10 -14.01 3.04
C THR A 383 -4.79 -14.73 3.34
N SER A 384 -3.67 -14.02 3.40
CA SER A 384 -2.41 -14.53 3.97
C SER A 384 -2.09 -13.85 5.30
N LYS A 385 -0.98 -14.22 5.95
CA LYS A 385 -0.45 -13.54 7.14
C LYS A 385 0.11 -12.15 6.79
N SER A 386 -0.79 -11.24 6.43
CA SER A 386 -0.48 -9.87 6.02
C SER A 386 -1.58 -8.91 6.47
N ILE A 387 -1.17 -7.77 7.01
CA ILE A 387 -2.09 -6.68 7.37
C ILE A 387 -2.83 -6.19 6.12
N PHE A 388 -2.19 -6.25 4.95
CA PHE A 388 -2.80 -5.84 3.67
C PHE A 388 -4.14 -6.54 3.39
N SER A 389 -4.15 -7.88 3.36
CA SER A 389 -5.39 -8.65 3.16
C SER A 389 -6.28 -8.69 4.39
N GLN A 390 -5.71 -8.55 5.59
CA GLN A 390 -6.51 -8.43 6.81
C GLN A 390 -7.37 -7.16 6.79
N ARG A 391 -6.84 -6.01 6.34
CA ARG A 391 -7.60 -4.78 6.21
C ARG A 391 -8.65 -4.88 5.10
N ALA A 392 -8.37 -5.57 4.00
CA ALA A 392 -9.39 -5.88 3.00
C ALA A 392 -10.56 -6.69 3.59
N ALA A 393 -10.26 -7.74 4.37
CA ALA A 393 -11.28 -8.53 5.06
C ALA A 393 -12.10 -7.68 6.03
N TYR A 394 -11.47 -6.78 6.79
CA TYR A 394 -12.17 -5.86 7.69
C TYR A 394 -13.11 -4.92 6.92
N LEU A 395 -12.67 -4.38 5.77
CA LEU A 395 -13.50 -3.50 4.93
C LEU A 395 -14.68 -4.24 4.29
N ARG A 396 -14.49 -5.52 3.91
CA ARG A 396 -15.56 -6.41 3.43
C ARG A 396 -16.64 -6.58 4.49
N GLY A 397 -16.26 -6.73 5.75
CA GLY A 397 -17.19 -6.72 6.89
C GLY A 397 -18.08 -7.97 7.01
N SER A 398 -17.74 -9.06 6.32
CA SER A 398 -18.38 -10.37 6.46
C SER A 398 -17.34 -11.49 6.57
N SER A 399 -17.54 -12.43 7.48
CA SER A 399 -16.74 -13.66 7.63
C SER A 399 -17.19 -14.79 6.71
N GLU A 400 -18.30 -14.60 5.99
CA GLU A 400 -18.82 -15.61 5.06
C GLU A 400 -17.80 -15.89 3.96
N ASN A 401 -17.46 -17.17 3.74
CA ASN A 401 -16.44 -17.57 2.77
C ASN A 401 -15.09 -16.83 2.94
N LEU A 402 -14.70 -16.57 4.18
CA LEU A 402 -13.39 -16.02 4.54
C LEU A 402 -12.44 -17.13 4.98
N PHE A 403 -11.29 -17.19 4.32
CA PHE A 403 -10.26 -18.18 4.57
C PHE A 403 -8.90 -17.52 4.81
N ARG A 404 -7.99 -18.28 5.40
CA ARG A 404 -6.61 -17.89 5.62
C ARG A 404 -5.66 -18.98 5.14
N PHE A 405 -4.74 -18.61 4.26
CA PHE A 405 -3.63 -19.40 3.76
C PHE A 405 -2.34 -19.06 4.50
N VAL A 406 -1.81 -20.03 5.26
CA VAL A 406 -0.55 -19.91 6.00
C VAL A 406 0.14 -21.26 6.01
N SER A 407 1.41 -21.30 5.60
CA SER A 407 2.29 -22.48 5.72
C SER A 407 1.66 -23.75 5.15
N GLY A 408 1.20 -23.68 3.90
CA GLY A 408 0.59 -24.82 3.21
C GLY A 408 -0.75 -25.28 3.80
N LYS A 409 -1.45 -24.44 4.57
CA LYS A 409 -2.77 -24.77 5.13
C LYS A 409 -3.78 -23.67 4.84
N ILE A 410 -5.01 -24.07 4.53
CA ILE A 410 -6.15 -23.17 4.38
C ILE A 410 -7.19 -23.49 5.46
N SER A 411 -7.53 -22.48 6.26
CA SER A 411 -8.56 -22.58 7.29
C SER A 411 -9.60 -21.48 7.14
N LYS A 412 -10.86 -21.81 7.47
CA LYS A 412 -11.92 -20.80 7.58
C LYS A 412 -11.63 -19.92 8.80
N ILE A 413 -11.83 -18.61 8.69
CA ILE A 413 -11.58 -17.66 9.78
C ILE A 413 -12.77 -16.72 9.99
N GLN A 414 -12.81 -16.09 11.16
CA GLN A 414 -13.75 -15.03 11.49
C GLN A 414 -13.04 -13.68 11.47
N ILE A 415 -13.76 -12.63 11.07
CA ILE A 415 -13.32 -11.25 11.28
C ILE A 415 -13.38 -10.98 12.79
N GLY A 416 -12.22 -10.64 13.38
CA GLY A 416 -12.07 -10.44 14.83
C GLY A 416 -12.37 -9.04 15.34
#